data_AF-A0A350M601-F1
#
_entry.id   AF-A0A350M601-F1
#
_cell.length_a   1.000
_cell.length_b   1.000
_cell.length_c   1.000
_cell.angle_alpha   90.00
_cell.angle_beta   90.00
_cell.angle_gamma   90.00
#
_symmetry.space_group_name_H-M   'P 1'
#
loop_
_entity.id
_entity.type
_entity.pdbx_description
1 polymer ?
#
loop_
_entity_poly.entity_id
_entity_poly.type
_entity_poly.pdbx_seq_one_letter_code
_entity_poly.pdbx_strand_id
1 'polypeptide(L)'
;KKPVNSIVQQSATGHATNIIAGLAMGMQSTVIPTLILACGIIASYAFAGLYGVAIAAAGMMATTAMQLAIDAFGPIADNAGGIAEMSQLPSEVRGRTDKLDAVGNTTAATGKGFAIASAALTALALFAAFVGIAGIDSIDIYKAPVLAMLFVGGMIPFIFSSLAIAAVGRAAMAMVHEVRRQFKEIPGIMEYKATPEYEKCVAISTEASIREMLLPGAIALLSPVIVGFGFKGVFPNASSAEMLGGFLAGVTVSGVLMGIFQNNAGGAWDNAKKSFEEGVDINGTMEYKGSEAHKASVTGDTVGDPFKDTSGPSMNILIKLTSIVALIIAPHIAVHEIPTHEPVESNETVGTEVHVDDVNVVAEEAVVVDNF
;
A
#
# COMPACT_ATOMS: atom_id res chain seq x y z
N LYS A 1 -1.46 -12.53 18.86
CA LYS A 1 -1.21 -12.74 20.30
C LYS A 1 0.18 -13.29 20.59
N LYS A 2 0.54 -14.55 20.27
CA LYS A 2 1.89 -15.10 20.57
C LYS A 2 3.08 -14.23 20.08
N PRO A 3 3.07 -13.68 18.85
CA PRO A 3 4.17 -12.82 18.39
C PRO A 3 4.29 -11.51 19.17
N VAL A 4 3.16 -10.86 19.47
CA VAL A 4 3.10 -9.63 20.28
C VAL A 4 3.58 -9.90 21.71
N ASN A 5 3.14 -11.00 22.32
CA ASN A 5 3.59 -11.37 23.67
C ASN A 5 5.10 -11.59 23.71
N SER A 6 5.72 -12.11 22.64
CA SER A 6 7.17 -12.24 22.57
C SER A 6 7.89 -10.88 22.60
N ILE A 7 7.33 -9.85 21.96
CA ILE A 7 7.84 -8.48 22.02
C ILE A 7 7.67 -7.91 23.43
N VAL A 8 6.51 -8.14 24.07
CA VAL A 8 6.25 -7.74 25.46
C VAL A 8 7.30 -8.32 26.41
N GLN A 9 7.58 -9.63 26.33
CA GLN A 9 8.62 -10.26 27.16
C GLN A 9 10.02 -9.68 26.89
N GLN A 10 10.33 -9.36 25.63
CA GLN A 10 11.63 -8.78 25.27
C GLN A 10 11.77 -7.30 25.68
N SER A 11 10.68 -6.58 25.92
CA SER A 11 10.73 -5.24 26.52
C SER A 11 11.37 -5.24 27.91
N ALA A 12 11.34 -6.36 28.63
CA ALA A 12 11.97 -6.51 29.94
C ALA A 12 13.49 -6.33 29.90
N THR A 13 14.12 -6.61 28.75
CA THR A 13 15.57 -6.50 28.56
C THR A 13 15.97 -5.17 27.91
N GLY A 14 15.01 -4.27 27.66
CA GLY A 14 15.23 -2.88 27.26
C GLY A 14 14.79 -2.54 25.83
N HIS A 15 15.12 -1.32 25.40
CA HIS A 15 14.70 -0.74 24.13
C HIS A 15 15.24 -1.51 22.91
N ALA A 16 16.51 -1.94 22.96
CA ALA A 16 17.17 -2.56 21.81
C ALA A 16 16.57 -3.92 21.46
N THR A 17 16.32 -4.77 22.46
CA THR A 17 15.71 -6.09 22.28
C THR A 17 14.25 -5.98 21.84
N ASN A 18 13.50 -4.99 22.33
CA ASN A 18 12.17 -4.67 21.83
C ASN A 18 12.16 -4.34 20.33
N ILE A 19 13.10 -3.50 19.86
CA ILE A 19 13.23 -3.15 18.44
C ILE A 19 13.63 -4.38 17.61
N ILE A 20 14.63 -5.15 18.06
CA ILE A 20 15.06 -6.36 17.36
C ILE A 20 13.89 -7.36 17.21
N ALA A 21 13.11 -7.54 18.28
CA ALA A 21 11.96 -8.42 18.29
C ALA A 21 10.90 -8.02 17.26
N GLY A 22 10.53 -6.74 17.22
CA GLY A 22 9.52 -6.25 16.28
C GLY A 22 9.97 -6.31 14.83
N LEU A 23 11.24 -6.00 14.54
CA LEU A 23 11.82 -6.16 13.20
C LEU A 23 11.79 -7.61 12.74
N ALA A 24 12.29 -8.53 13.57
CA ALA A 24 12.30 -9.96 13.26
C ALA A 24 10.88 -10.51 13.04
N MET A 25 9.94 -10.14 13.91
CA MET A 25 8.55 -10.56 13.80
C MET A 25 7.91 -10.02 12.52
N GLY A 26 8.13 -8.74 12.19
CA GLY A 26 7.65 -8.15 10.94
C GLY A 26 8.15 -8.90 9.72
N MET A 27 9.45 -9.23 9.67
CA MET A 27 10.02 -9.98 8.55
C MET A 27 9.42 -11.38 8.45
N GLN A 28 9.26 -12.08 9.58
CA GLN A 28 8.60 -13.39 9.62
C GLN A 28 7.13 -13.34 9.17
N SER A 29 6.43 -12.23 9.45
CA SER A 29 5.02 -12.06 9.11
C SER A 29 4.75 -12.06 7.60
N THR A 30 5.78 -11.87 6.78
CA THR A 30 5.67 -11.89 5.31
C THR A 30 5.43 -13.28 4.73
N VAL A 31 5.84 -14.34 5.45
CA VAL A 31 5.87 -15.72 4.93
C VAL A 31 4.48 -16.22 4.55
N ILE A 32 3.55 -16.25 5.51
CA ILE A 32 2.22 -16.84 5.28
C ILE A 32 1.42 -16.06 4.23
N PRO A 33 1.29 -14.72 4.29
CA PRO A 33 0.54 -13.97 3.29
C PRO A 33 1.11 -14.13 1.87
N THR A 34 2.44 -14.16 1.74
CA THR A 34 3.09 -14.33 0.43
C THR A 34 2.84 -15.71 -0.15
N LEU A 35 2.89 -16.76 0.67
CA LEU A 35 2.56 -18.12 0.23
C LEU A 35 1.09 -18.26 -0.16
N ILE A 36 0.18 -17.65 0.60
CA ILE A 36 -1.25 -17.61 0.25
C ILE A 36 -1.47 -16.90 -1.08
N LEU A 37 -0.80 -15.75 -1.29
CA LEU A 37 -0.88 -15.00 -2.54
C LEU A 37 -0.35 -15.85 -3.72
N ALA A 38 0.80 -16.50 -3.56
CA ALA A 38 1.39 -17.37 -4.60
C ALA A 38 0.47 -18.54 -4.94
N CYS A 39 -0.07 -19.24 -3.93
CA CYS A 39 -1.05 -20.30 -4.13
C CYS A 39 -2.32 -19.79 -4.82
N GLY A 40 -2.82 -18.61 -4.45
CA GLY A 40 -3.98 -17.98 -5.07
C GLY A 40 -3.74 -17.66 -6.55
N ILE A 41 -2.57 -17.12 -6.90
CA ILE A 41 -2.18 -16.84 -8.28
C ILE A 41 -2.10 -18.15 -9.09
N ILE A 42 -1.39 -19.17 -8.59
CA ILE A 42 -1.25 -20.46 -9.30
C ILE A 42 -2.60 -21.14 -9.49
N ALA A 43 -3.43 -21.18 -8.43
CA ALA A 43 -4.74 -21.82 -8.49
C ALA A 43 -5.67 -21.10 -9.48
N SER A 44 -5.80 -19.77 -9.37
CA SER A 44 -6.65 -18.99 -10.27
C SER A 44 -6.18 -19.06 -11.72
N TYR A 45 -4.87 -19.06 -11.95
CA TYR A 45 -4.29 -19.27 -13.28
C TYR A 45 -4.60 -20.67 -13.83
N ALA A 46 -4.57 -21.72 -13.01
CA ALA A 46 -4.90 -23.07 -13.44
C ALA A 46 -6.37 -23.21 -13.90
N PHE A 47 -7.28 -22.41 -13.34
CA PHE A 47 -8.71 -22.45 -13.71
C PHE A 47 -9.05 -21.63 -14.97
N ALA A 48 -8.44 -20.46 -15.16
CA ALA A 48 -8.81 -19.57 -16.28
C ALA A 48 -7.66 -18.66 -16.77
N GLY A 49 -6.40 -19.08 -16.63
CA GLY A 49 -5.24 -18.32 -17.05
C GLY A 49 -5.16 -16.92 -16.40
N LEU A 50 -4.64 -15.94 -17.14
CA LEU A 50 -4.55 -14.55 -16.67
C LEU A 50 -5.92 -13.93 -16.37
N TYR A 51 -6.98 -14.37 -17.06
CA TYR A 51 -8.35 -13.94 -16.76
C TYR A 51 -8.78 -14.43 -15.37
N GLY A 52 -8.48 -15.68 -15.01
CA GLY A 52 -8.74 -16.23 -13.67
C GLY A 52 -8.04 -15.44 -12.57
N VAL A 53 -6.79 -15.06 -12.81
CA VAL A 53 -6.02 -14.20 -11.89
C VAL A 53 -6.68 -12.82 -11.72
N ALA A 54 -7.11 -12.19 -12.83
CA ALA A 54 -7.80 -10.90 -12.78
C ALA A 54 -9.15 -10.97 -12.03
N ILE A 55 -9.93 -12.04 -12.24
CA ILE A 55 -11.18 -12.27 -11.52
C ILE A 55 -10.93 -12.56 -10.04
N ALA A 56 -9.86 -13.28 -9.68
CA ALA A 56 -9.48 -13.46 -8.28
C ALA A 56 -9.12 -12.12 -7.61
N ALA A 57 -8.44 -11.22 -8.34
CA ALA A 57 -8.17 -9.85 -7.88
C ALA A 57 -9.48 -9.07 -7.63
N ALA A 58 -10.41 -9.12 -8.58
CA ALA A 58 -11.72 -8.47 -8.46
C ALA A 58 -12.54 -9.06 -7.29
N GLY A 59 -12.52 -10.39 -7.14
CA GLY A 59 -13.20 -11.11 -6.05
C GLY A 59 -12.66 -10.74 -4.68
N MET A 60 -11.34 -10.54 -4.55
CA MET A 60 -10.75 -9.99 -3.32
C MET A 60 -11.41 -8.64 -2.99
N MET A 61 -11.49 -7.72 -3.95
CA MET A 61 -12.10 -6.39 -3.78
C MET A 61 -13.64 -6.37 -3.67
N ALA A 62 -14.34 -7.49 -3.85
CA ALA A 62 -15.81 -7.52 -3.77
C ALA A 62 -16.36 -7.10 -2.40
N THR A 63 -15.54 -7.20 -1.34
CA THR A 63 -15.91 -6.81 0.03
C THR A 63 -15.26 -5.49 0.47
N THR A 64 -14.77 -4.67 -0.47
CA THR A 64 -14.07 -3.41 -0.16
C THR A 64 -14.91 -2.43 0.64
N ALA A 65 -16.23 -2.32 0.40
CA ALA A 65 -17.09 -1.44 1.19
C ALA A 65 -17.08 -1.79 2.69
N MET A 66 -17.17 -3.08 3.01
CA MET A 66 -17.13 -3.56 4.40
C MET A 66 -15.76 -3.33 5.03
N GLN A 67 -14.69 -3.58 4.27
CA GLN A 67 -13.32 -3.37 4.75
C GLN A 67 -13.03 -1.91 5.04
N LEU A 68 -13.43 -0.99 4.15
CA LEU A 68 -13.29 0.44 4.36
C LEU A 68 -14.09 0.92 5.58
N ALA A 69 -15.30 0.39 5.79
CA ALA A 69 -16.10 0.72 6.98
C ALA A 69 -15.38 0.28 8.28
N ILE A 70 -14.81 -0.92 8.28
CA ILE A 70 -14.10 -1.51 9.42
C ILE A 70 -12.74 -0.82 9.68
N ASP A 71 -12.05 -0.37 8.62
CA ASP A 71 -10.80 0.38 8.72
C ASP A 71 -11.05 1.83 9.20
N ALA A 72 -12.05 2.52 8.62
CA ALA A 72 -12.44 3.86 9.02
C ALA A 72 -12.97 3.95 10.46
N PHE A 73 -13.53 2.85 11.00
CA PHE A 73 -13.95 2.76 12.39
C PHE A 73 -12.80 3.08 13.37
N GLY A 74 -11.56 2.66 13.09
CA GLY A 74 -10.43 2.84 13.99
C GLY A 74 -10.11 4.32 14.26
N PRO A 75 -9.80 5.13 13.24
CA PRO A 75 -9.55 6.57 13.42
C PRO A 75 -10.72 7.35 14.02
N ILE A 76 -11.97 6.89 13.81
CA ILE A 76 -13.14 7.50 14.46
C ILE A 76 -13.12 7.23 15.97
N ALA A 77 -12.84 5.99 16.37
CA ALA A 77 -12.75 5.60 17.78
C ALA A 77 -11.58 6.31 18.50
N ASP A 78 -10.42 6.44 17.85
CA ASP A 78 -9.26 7.16 18.38
C ASP A 78 -9.59 8.65 18.63
N ASN A 79 -10.16 9.34 17.62
CA ASN A 79 -10.60 10.72 17.78
C ASN A 79 -11.64 10.89 18.89
N ALA A 80 -12.59 9.95 19.02
CA ALA A 80 -13.56 9.97 20.11
C ALA A 80 -12.89 9.88 21.48
N GLY A 81 -11.86 9.03 21.62
CA GLY A 81 -11.06 8.93 22.84
C GLY A 81 -10.26 10.21 23.12
N GLY A 82 -9.64 10.80 22.10
CA GLY A 82 -8.93 12.07 22.20
C GLY A 82 -9.83 13.22 22.66
N ILE A 83 -11.03 13.33 22.07
CA ILE A 83 -12.04 14.33 22.48
C ILE A 83 -12.48 14.10 23.93
N ALA A 84 -12.69 12.84 24.34
CA ALA A 84 -13.08 12.53 25.71
C ALA A 84 -12.02 12.96 26.74
N GLU A 85 -10.74 12.72 26.44
CA GLU A 85 -9.61 13.12 27.28
C GLU A 85 -9.47 14.65 27.35
N MET A 86 -9.48 15.32 26.18
CA MET A 86 -9.36 16.78 26.11
C MET A 86 -10.53 17.51 26.76
N SER A 87 -11.72 16.89 26.78
CA SER A 87 -12.93 17.44 27.41
C SER A 87 -13.06 17.07 28.90
N GLN A 88 -12.07 16.36 29.47
CA GLN A 88 -12.07 15.91 30.86
C GLN A 88 -13.33 15.11 31.24
N LEU A 89 -13.83 14.29 30.32
CA LEU A 89 -15.00 13.43 30.59
C LEU A 89 -14.66 12.37 31.65
N PRO A 90 -15.68 11.77 32.31
CA PRO A 90 -15.45 10.70 33.28
C PRO A 90 -14.61 9.55 32.71
N SER A 91 -13.77 8.95 33.54
CA SER A 91 -12.85 7.86 33.15
C SER A 91 -13.54 6.65 32.52
N GLU A 92 -14.82 6.43 32.81
CA GLU A 92 -15.62 5.40 32.15
C GLU A 92 -15.75 5.65 30.64
N VAL A 93 -15.87 6.91 30.19
CA VAL A 93 -15.95 7.25 28.77
C VAL A 93 -14.64 6.90 28.09
N ARG A 94 -13.50 7.29 28.69
CA ARG A 94 -12.17 6.96 28.18
C ARG A 94 -11.94 5.44 28.13
N GLY A 95 -12.33 4.72 29.20
CA GLY A 95 -12.24 3.27 29.24
C GLY A 95 -13.12 2.54 28.21
N ARG A 96 -14.24 3.15 27.78
CA ARG A 96 -15.04 2.64 26.65
C ARG A 96 -14.37 2.94 25.31
N THR A 97 -13.87 4.15 25.09
CA THR A 97 -13.20 4.52 23.83
C THR A 97 -11.88 3.77 23.65
N ASP A 98 -11.12 3.51 24.71
CA ASP A 98 -9.87 2.72 24.65
C ASP A 98 -10.13 1.29 24.15
N LYS A 99 -11.25 0.68 24.57
CA LYS A 99 -11.67 -0.64 24.05
C LYS A 99 -12.02 -0.58 22.57
N LEU A 100 -12.69 0.49 22.12
CA LEU A 100 -13.04 0.68 20.71
C LEU A 100 -11.79 0.93 19.85
N ASP A 101 -10.86 1.75 20.33
CA ASP A 101 -9.56 2.02 19.71
C ASP A 101 -8.69 0.75 19.61
N ALA A 102 -8.66 -0.09 20.64
CA ALA A 102 -7.99 -1.39 20.57
C ALA A 102 -8.56 -2.31 19.47
N VAL A 103 -9.89 -2.33 19.30
CA VAL A 103 -10.53 -3.02 18.16
C VAL A 103 -10.13 -2.35 16.85
N GLY A 104 -10.18 -1.02 16.78
CA GLY A 104 -9.78 -0.19 15.65
C GLY A 104 -8.37 -0.48 15.14
N ASN A 105 -7.39 -0.68 16.01
CA ASN A 105 -6.02 -0.95 15.60
C ASN A 105 -5.86 -2.36 15.01
N THR A 106 -6.63 -3.33 15.51
CA THR A 106 -6.68 -4.67 14.93
C THR A 106 -7.35 -4.66 13.56
N THR A 107 -8.43 -3.89 13.41
CA THR A 107 -9.14 -3.75 12.15
C THR A 107 -8.33 -2.99 11.11
N ALA A 108 -7.62 -1.93 11.51
CA ALA A 108 -6.70 -1.20 10.65
C ALA A 108 -5.55 -2.06 10.15
N ALA A 109 -4.96 -2.90 11.01
CA ALA A 109 -3.93 -3.85 10.57
C ALA A 109 -4.46 -4.85 9.54
N THR A 110 -5.70 -5.33 9.72
CA THR A 110 -6.36 -6.23 8.76
C THR A 110 -6.64 -5.51 7.43
N GLY A 111 -7.15 -4.27 7.49
CA GLY A 111 -7.38 -3.42 6.32
C GLY A 111 -6.09 -3.16 5.53
N LYS A 112 -5.00 -2.81 6.23
CA LYS A 112 -3.66 -2.63 5.64
C LYS A 112 -3.16 -3.91 4.95
N GLY A 113 -3.27 -5.07 5.59
CA GLY A 113 -2.87 -6.36 5.01
C GLY A 113 -3.66 -6.70 3.74
N PHE A 114 -4.97 -6.50 3.78
CA PHE A 114 -5.85 -6.68 2.62
C PHE A 114 -5.51 -5.69 1.50
N ALA A 115 -5.25 -4.43 1.83
CA ALA A 115 -4.89 -3.39 0.87
C ALA A 115 -3.60 -3.74 0.12
N ILE A 116 -2.62 -4.36 0.77
CA ILE A 116 -1.39 -4.82 0.10
C ILE A 116 -1.62 -6.06 -0.77
N ALA A 117 -2.37 -7.05 -0.29
CA ALA A 117 -2.68 -8.23 -1.08
C ALA A 117 -3.47 -7.88 -2.35
N SER A 118 -4.45 -6.98 -2.22
CA SER A 118 -5.22 -6.48 -3.36
C SER A 118 -4.35 -5.64 -4.32
N ALA A 119 -3.37 -4.87 -3.81
CA ALA A 119 -2.37 -4.20 -4.64
C ALA A 119 -1.62 -5.19 -5.51
N ALA A 120 -1.16 -6.30 -4.92
CA ALA A 120 -0.36 -7.30 -5.61
C ALA A 120 -1.15 -7.95 -6.76
N LEU A 121 -2.39 -8.37 -6.49
CA LEU A 121 -3.25 -8.97 -7.50
C LEU A 121 -3.66 -7.97 -8.58
N THR A 122 -3.95 -6.72 -8.20
CA THR A 122 -4.26 -5.64 -9.15
C THR A 122 -3.07 -5.33 -10.04
N ALA A 123 -1.86 -5.26 -9.48
CA ALA A 123 -0.64 -5.04 -10.25
C ALA A 123 -0.41 -6.15 -11.27
N LEU A 124 -0.70 -7.41 -10.91
CA LEU A 124 -0.60 -8.53 -11.84
C LEU A 124 -1.63 -8.44 -12.98
N ALA A 125 -2.87 -8.01 -12.70
CA ALA A 125 -3.86 -7.74 -13.73
C ALA A 125 -3.43 -6.57 -14.64
N LEU A 126 -2.89 -5.50 -14.06
CA LEU A 126 -2.32 -4.38 -14.81
C LEU A 126 -1.10 -4.79 -15.64
N PHE A 127 -0.32 -5.78 -15.20
CA PHE A 127 0.77 -6.36 -16.01
C PHE A 127 0.27 -7.08 -17.23
N ALA A 128 -0.77 -7.91 -17.09
CA ALA A 128 -1.38 -8.57 -18.23
C ALA A 128 -1.89 -7.54 -19.26
N ALA A 129 -2.52 -6.45 -18.78
CA ALA A 129 -2.95 -5.36 -19.64
C ALA A 129 -1.76 -4.61 -20.28
N PHE A 130 -0.71 -4.33 -19.52
CA PHE A 130 0.51 -3.67 -20.01
C PHE A 130 1.18 -4.47 -21.12
N VAL A 131 1.35 -5.78 -20.93
CA VAL A 131 1.93 -6.71 -21.91
C VAL A 131 1.16 -6.66 -23.23
N GLY A 132 -0.17 -6.72 -23.16
CA GLY A 132 -1.04 -6.61 -24.33
C GLY A 132 -0.95 -5.27 -25.06
N ILE A 133 -1.00 -4.16 -24.33
CA ILE A 133 -0.97 -2.80 -24.93
C ILE A 133 0.42 -2.47 -25.49
N ALA A 134 1.49 -2.89 -24.82
CA ALA A 134 2.85 -2.67 -25.28
C ALA A 134 3.24 -3.58 -26.46
N GLY A 135 2.42 -4.57 -26.80
CA GLY A 135 2.70 -5.53 -27.87
C GLY A 135 3.93 -6.38 -27.59
N ILE A 136 4.12 -6.79 -26.33
CA ILE A 136 5.20 -7.71 -25.94
C ILE A 136 4.62 -9.10 -25.67
N ASP A 137 5.32 -10.16 -26.09
CA ASP A 137 4.84 -11.53 -25.88
C ASP A 137 5.08 -12.02 -24.44
N SER A 138 6.22 -11.65 -23.87
CA SER A 138 6.62 -12.05 -22.52
C SER A 138 7.70 -11.14 -21.94
N ILE A 139 7.84 -11.14 -20.62
CA ILE A 139 8.94 -10.48 -19.91
C ILE A 139 10.00 -11.54 -19.62
N ASP A 140 11.06 -11.56 -20.43
CA ASP A 140 12.14 -12.55 -20.29
C ASP A 140 13.25 -12.06 -19.35
N ILE A 141 13.29 -12.63 -18.14
CA ILE A 141 14.30 -12.31 -17.12
C ILE A 141 15.71 -12.84 -17.44
N TYR A 142 15.89 -13.68 -18.47
CA TYR A 142 17.22 -14.08 -18.93
C TYR A 142 17.92 -12.95 -19.70
N LYS A 143 17.18 -11.97 -20.21
CA LYS A 143 17.74 -10.78 -20.84
C LYS A 143 18.35 -9.87 -19.78
N ALA A 144 19.66 -9.65 -19.86
CA ALA A 144 20.39 -8.82 -18.90
C ALA A 144 19.77 -7.43 -18.65
N PRO A 145 19.25 -6.69 -19.66
CA PRO A 145 18.59 -5.40 -19.42
C PRO A 145 17.30 -5.52 -18.58
N VAL A 146 16.51 -6.57 -18.80
CA VAL A 146 15.27 -6.84 -18.05
C VAL A 146 15.60 -7.22 -16.61
N LEU A 147 16.58 -8.11 -16.42
CA LEU A 147 17.06 -8.49 -15.09
C LEU A 147 17.65 -7.28 -14.32
N ALA A 148 18.40 -6.42 -15.00
CA ALA A 148 18.92 -5.19 -14.39
C ALA A 148 17.78 -4.30 -13.90
N MET A 149 16.75 -4.10 -14.73
CA MET A 149 15.59 -3.32 -14.35
C MET A 149 14.76 -3.96 -13.24
N LEU A 150 14.71 -5.29 -13.15
CA LEU A 150 14.11 -6.00 -12.02
C LEU A 150 14.75 -5.60 -10.68
N PHE A 151 16.08 -5.53 -10.61
CA PHE A 151 16.79 -5.05 -9.42
C PHE A 151 16.54 -3.56 -9.15
N VAL A 152 16.55 -2.73 -10.19
CA VAL A 152 16.22 -1.29 -10.05
C VAL A 152 14.80 -1.10 -9.51
N GLY A 153 13.84 -1.86 -10.03
CA GLY A 153 12.46 -1.87 -9.55
C GLY A 153 12.34 -2.35 -8.10
N GLY A 154 13.04 -3.42 -7.75
CA GLY A 154 13.11 -3.94 -6.38
C GLY A 154 13.73 -2.97 -5.38
N MET A 155 14.57 -2.04 -5.83
CA MET A 155 15.14 -0.99 -4.99
C MET A 155 14.12 0.14 -4.69
N ILE A 156 13.15 0.40 -5.57
CA ILE A 156 12.23 1.54 -5.44
C ILE A 156 11.45 1.54 -4.11
N PRO A 157 10.84 0.42 -3.66
CA PRO A 157 10.19 0.36 -2.35
C PRO A 157 11.13 0.72 -1.19
N PHE A 158 12.40 0.32 -1.23
CA PHE A 158 13.37 0.62 -0.18
C PHE A 158 13.70 2.11 -0.10
N ILE A 159 14.00 2.74 -1.25
CA ILE A 159 14.32 4.18 -1.26
C ILE A 159 13.08 5.01 -0.91
N PHE A 160 11.90 4.62 -1.40
CA PHE A 160 10.63 5.26 -1.02
C PHE A 160 10.42 5.19 0.49
N SER A 161 10.52 3.99 1.08
CA SER A 161 10.34 3.80 2.52
C SER A 161 11.38 4.57 3.34
N SER A 162 12.64 4.58 2.91
CA SER A 162 13.70 5.34 3.57
C SER A 162 13.39 6.84 3.62
N LEU A 163 12.96 7.42 2.49
CA LEU A 163 12.60 8.84 2.39
C LEU A 163 11.39 9.16 3.28
N ALA A 164 10.35 8.34 3.23
CA ALA A 164 9.15 8.52 4.04
C ALA A 164 9.43 8.45 5.55
N ILE A 165 10.21 7.44 5.98
CA ILE A 165 10.59 7.30 7.41
C ILE A 165 11.47 8.47 7.85
N ALA A 166 12.45 8.86 7.04
CA ALA A 166 13.35 9.97 7.37
C ALA A 166 12.61 11.31 7.45
N ALA A 167 11.60 11.52 6.60
CA ALA A 167 10.73 12.70 6.63
C ALA A 167 9.96 12.80 7.95
N VAL A 168 9.32 11.70 8.38
CA VAL A 168 8.62 11.65 9.67
C VAL A 168 9.60 11.89 10.82
N GLY A 169 10.80 11.30 10.78
CA GLY A 169 11.83 11.53 11.81
C GLY A 169 12.25 13.00 11.95
N ARG A 170 12.43 13.72 10.83
CA ARG A 170 12.70 15.17 10.85
C ARG A 170 11.54 15.97 11.44
N ALA A 171 10.31 15.70 10.99
CA ALA A 171 9.11 16.38 11.47
C ALA A 171 8.86 16.12 12.97
N ALA A 172 9.03 14.88 13.42
CA ALA A 172 8.91 14.48 14.82
C ALA A 172 9.94 15.18 15.70
N MET A 173 11.19 15.33 15.24
CA MET A 173 12.23 16.05 15.99
C MET A 173 11.89 17.53 16.16
N ALA A 174 11.39 18.17 15.10
CA ALA A 174 10.91 19.56 15.16
C ALA A 174 9.72 19.69 16.14
N MET A 175 8.77 18.75 16.10
CA MET A 175 7.64 18.69 17.02
C MET A 175 8.08 18.55 18.48
N VAL A 176 9.04 17.65 18.76
CA VAL A 176 9.56 17.45 20.12
C VAL A 176 10.25 18.71 20.65
N HIS A 177 11.04 19.39 19.82
CA HIS A 177 11.67 20.65 20.21
C HIS A 177 10.65 21.74 20.52
N GLU A 178 9.59 21.85 19.71
CA GLU A 178 8.53 22.84 19.91
C GLU A 178 7.71 22.54 21.18
N VAL A 179 7.29 21.30 21.40
CA VAL A 179 6.56 20.91 22.63
C VAL A 179 7.41 21.17 23.87
N ARG A 180 8.71 20.83 23.84
CA ARG A 180 9.63 21.12 24.95
C ARG A 180 9.82 22.62 25.17
N ARG A 181 9.87 23.41 24.11
CA ARG A 181 9.93 24.87 24.20
C ARG A 181 8.69 25.41 24.90
N GLN A 182 7.49 24.98 24.48
CA GLN A 182 6.23 25.40 25.11
C GLN A 182 6.19 25.04 26.61
N PHE A 183 6.55 23.82 26.98
CA PHE A 183 6.61 23.40 28.39
C PHE A 183 7.62 24.18 29.24
N LYS A 184 8.71 24.66 28.63
CA LYS A 184 9.75 25.42 29.34
C LYS A 184 9.43 26.91 29.43
N GLU A 185 8.86 27.49 28.38
CA GLU A 185 8.76 28.94 28.21
C GLU A 185 7.39 29.51 28.55
N ILE A 186 6.30 28.72 28.47
CA ILE A 186 4.94 29.19 28.75
C ILE A 186 4.61 28.94 30.24
N PRO A 187 4.54 29.97 31.09
CA PRO A 187 4.22 29.79 32.50
C PRO A 187 2.78 29.31 32.68
N GLY A 188 2.55 28.33 33.56
CA GLY A 188 1.19 27.84 33.82
C GLY A 188 0.71 26.70 32.92
N ILE A 189 1.50 26.27 31.92
CA ILE A 189 1.09 25.26 30.94
C ILE A 189 0.96 23.86 31.56
N MET A 190 1.91 23.46 32.41
CA MET A 190 1.88 22.17 33.11
C MET A 190 0.86 22.17 34.26
N GLU A 191 0.48 23.34 34.75
CA GLU A 191 -0.59 23.54 35.74
C GLU A 191 -1.98 23.68 35.11
N TYR A 192 -2.13 23.49 33.80
CA TYR A 192 -3.40 23.62 33.06
C TYR A 192 -4.04 25.02 33.15
N LYS A 193 -3.23 26.06 33.39
CA LYS A 193 -3.69 27.46 33.51
C LYS A 193 -3.44 28.28 32.24
N ALA A 194 -2.51 27.85 31.40
CA ALA A 194 -2.19 28.49 30.12
C ALA A 194 -2.57 27.57 28.96
N THR A 195 -3.11 28.15 27.89
CA THR A 195 -3.46 27.42 26.67
C THR A 195 -2.20 27.16 25.84
N PRO A 196 -1.94 25.91 25.38
CA PRO A 196 -0.84 25.61 24.47
C PRO A 196 -0.99 26.30 23.11
N GLU A 197 0.13 26.53 22.43
CA GLU A 197 0.15 27.10 21.07
C GLU A 197 -0.01 25.97 20.05
N TYR A 198 -1.25 25.50 19.86
CA TYR A 198 -1.55 24.39 18.96
C TYR A 198 -1.20 24.68 17.50
N GLU A 199 -1.37 25.94 17.04
CA GLU A 199 -1.13 26.31 15.64
C GLU A 199 0.32 26.08 15.23
N LYS A 200 1.28 26.23 16.15
CA LYS A 200 2.70 25.99 15.87
C LYS A 200 2.98 24.52 15.57
N CYS A 201 2.40 23.60 16.36
CA CYS A 201 2.50 22.17 16.12
C CYS A 201 1.86 21.79 14.77
N VAL A 202 0.69 22.36 14.45
CA VAL A 202 0.00 22.15 13.16
C VAL A 202 0.84 22.66 11.98
N ALA A 203 1.45 23.84 12.11
CA ALA A 203 2.29 24.42 11.08
C ALA A 203 3.51 23.54 10.77
N ILE A 204 4.18 23.02 11.81
CA ILE A 204 5.35 22.13 11.67
C ILE A 204 4.97 20.87 10.87
N SER A 205 3.88 20.20 11.22
CA SER A 205 3.47 18.97 10.52
C SER A 205 2.97 19.25 9.11
N THR A 206 2.30 20.39 8.88
CA THR A 206 1.79 20.80 7.57
C THR A 206 2.91 21.15 6.59
N GLU A 207 3.86 22.00 7.00
CA GLU A 207 4.97 22.38 6.14
C GLU A 207 5.86 21.17 5.81
N ALA A 208 6.18 20.35 6.82
CA ALA A 208 6.96 19.15 6.62
C ALA A 208 6.26 18.16 5.68
N SER A 209 4.97 17.86 5.88
CA SER A 209 4.26 16.90 5.04
C SER A 209 4.19 17.32 3.57
N ILE A 210 3.89 18.60 3.28
CA ILE A 210 3.82 19.13 1.90
C ILE A 210 5.20 19.06 1.22
N ARG A 211 6.26 19.48 1.92
CA ARG A 211 7.60 19.49 1.34
C ARG A 211 8.14 18.07 1.11
N GLU A 212 7.96 17.21 2.11
CA GLU A 212 8.60 15.89 2.14
C GLU A 212 7.87 14.85 1.27
N MET A 213 6.57 15.04 0.97
CA MET A 213 5.82 14.13 0.08
C MET A 213 6.25 14.24 -1.40
N LEU A 214 6.85 15.37 -1.80
CA LEU A 214 7.19 15.64 -3.21
C LEU A 214 8.15 14.61 -3.79
N LEU A 215 9.21 14.27 -3.07
CA LEU A 215 10.25 13.39 -3.59
C LEU A 215 9.78 11.92 -3.70
N PRO A 216 9.18 11.30 -2.68
CA PRO A 216 8.60 9.95 -2.82
C PRO A 216 7.52 9.89 -3.92
N GLY A 217 6.66 10.91 -4.02
CA GLY A 217 5.65 11.02 -5.08
C GLY A 217 6.27 11.12 -6.47
N ALA A 218 7.31 11.94 -6.64
CA ALA A 218 8.05 12.06 -7.88
C ALA A 218 8.73 10.74 -8.29
N ILE A 219 9.29 9.98 -7.33
CA ILE A 219 9.88 8.66 -7.63
C ILE A 219 8.82 7.72 -8.20
N ALA A 220 7.64 7.64 -7.59
CA ALA A 220 6.57 6.75 -8.04
C ALA A 220 6.07 7.10 -9.46
N LEU A 221 6.01 8.39 -9.81
CA LEU A 221 5.54 8.87 -11.11
C LEU A 221 6.62 8.83 -12.19
N LEU A 222 7.81 9.31 -11.89
CA LEU A 222 8.88 9.51 -12.88
C LEU A 222 9.65 8.24 -13.19
N SER A 223 9.82 7.33 -12.23
CA SER A 223 10.60 6.10 -12.46
C SER A 223 10.09 5.23 -13.62
N PRO A 224 8.79 4.89 -13.75
CA PRO A 224 8.31 4.13 -14.90
C PRO A 224 8.45 4.91 -16.23
N VAL A 225 8.31 6.24 -16.20
CA VAL A 225 8.50 7.10 -17.39
C VAL A 225 9.96 7.09 -17.85
N ILE A 226 10.90 7.25 -16.91
CA ILE A 226 12.34 7.23 -17.19
C ILE A 226 12.75 5.86 -17.74
N VAL A 227 12.27 4.76 -17.17
CA VAL A 227 12.58 3.42 -17.68
C VAL A 227 11.95 3.18 -19.04
N GLY A 228 10.68 3.54 -19.22
CA GLY A 228 9.92 3.32 -20.46
C GLY A 228 10.49 4.07 -21.67
N PHE A 229 10.89 5.34 -21.49
CA PHE A 229 11.42 6.16 -22.58
C PHE A 229 12.95 6.20 -22.64
N GLY A 230 13.65 6.12 -21.51
CA GLY A 230 15.09 6.34 -21.43
C GLY A 230 15.94 5.23 -22.04
N PHE A 231 15.40 4.01 -22.16
CA PHE A 231 16.11 2.87 -22.74
C PHE A 231 15.65 2.48 -24.15
N LYS A 232 14.81 3.32 -24.79
CA LYS A 232 14.29 3.05 -26.13
C LYS A 232 15.44 2.97 -27.15
N GLY A 233 15.58 1.82 -27.81
CA GLY A 233 16.61 1.58 -28.83
C GLY A 233 18.05 1.44 -28.30
N VAL A 234 18.23 1.37 -26.97
CA VAL A 234 19.57 1.26 -26.36
C VAL A 234 20.12 -0.17 -26.44
N PHE A 235 19.24 -1.17 -26.28
CA PHE A 235 19.63 -2.57 -26.25
C PHE A 235 19.09 -3.32 -27.47
N PRO A 236 19.91 -4.12 -28.18
CA PRO A 236 19.47 -4.84 -29.36
C PRO A 236 18.54 -6.03 -29.04
N ASN A 237 18.63 -6.57 -27.82
CA ASN A 237 17.96 -7.82 -27.45
C ASN A 237 16.79 -7.63 -26.46
N ALA A 238 16.47 -6.39 -26.09
CA ALA A 238 15.38 -6.08 -25.16
C ALA A 238 14.73 -4.74 -25.51
N SER A 239 13.40 -4.70 -25.58
CA SER A 239 12.66 -3.45 -25.75
C SER A 239 12.57 -2.69 -24.42
N SER A 240 12.36 -1.38 -24.48
CA SER A 240 12.13 -0.59 -23.25
C SER A 240 10.83 -0.99 -22.55
N ALA A 241 9.85 -1.53 -23.26
CA ALA A 241 8.64 -2.11 -22.69
C ALA A 241 8.92 -3.38 -21.87
N GLU A 242 9.74 -4.31 -22.37
CA GLU A 242 10.16 -5.49 -21.60
C GLU A 242 10.97 -5.10 -20.37
N MET A 243 11.87 -4.12 -20.51
CA MET A 243 12.65 -3.57 -19.40
C MET A 243 11.76 -2.94 -18.33
N LEU A 244 10.74 -2.17 -18.74
CA LEU A 244 9.73 -1.62 -17.84
C LEU A 244 8.92 -2.74 -17.17
N GLY A 245 8.59 -3.81 -17.89
CA GLY A 245 7.97 -5.00 -17.32
C GLY A 245 8.82 -5.61 -16.19
N GLY A 246 10.13 -5.77 -16.41
CA GLY A 246 11.07 -6.20 -15.37
C GLY A 246 11.09 -5.25 -14.17
N PHE A 247 11.17 -3.94 -14.41
CA PHE A 247 11.10 -2.92 -13.36
C PHE A 247 9.82 -3.06 -12.52
N LEU A 248 8.66 -3.16 -13.15
CA LEU A 248 7.40 -3.26 -12.43
C LEU A 248 7.31 -4.54 -11.60
N ALA A 249 7.77 -5.68 -12.14
CA ALA A 249 7.82 -6.93 -11.38
C ALA A 249 8.67 -6.79 -10.11
N GLY A 250 9.77 -6.05 -10.19
CA GLY A 250 10.64 -5.74 -9.04
C GLY A 250 9.94 -4.88 -8.00
N VAL A 251 9.28 -3.80 -8.45
CA VAL A 251 8.50 -2.90 -7.57
C VAL A 251 7.40 -3.68 -6.85
N THR A 252 6.68 -4.55 -7.56
CA THR A 252 5.58 -5.34 -6.99
C THR A 252 6.08 -6.33 -5.94
N VAL A 253 7.04 -7.20 -6.27
CA VAL A 253 7.50 -8.24 -5.33
C VAL A 253 8.14 -7.62 -4.09
N SER A 254 9.02 -6.63 -4.27
CA SER A 254 9.64 -5.96 -3.13
C SER A 254 8.65 -5.12 -2.33
N GLY A 255 7.75 -4.40 -3.00
CA GLY A 255 6.78 -3.51 -2.35
C GLY A 255 5.77 -4.28 -1.49
N VAL A 256 5.31 -5.44 -1.97
CA VAL A 256 4.41 -6.32 -1.20
C VAL A 256 5.09 -6.77 0.09
N LEU A 257 6.32 -7.28 0.00
CA LEU A 257 7.08 -7.74 1.16
C LEU A 257 7.37 -6.60 2.14
N MET A 258 7.83 -5.45 1.62
CA MET A 258 8.14 -4.26 2.41
C MET A 258 6.91 -3.76 3.15
N GLY A 259 5.78 -3.65 2.47
CA GLY A 259 4.58 -3.12 3.10
C GLY A 259 3.98 -4.07 4.14
N ILE A 260 3.99 -5.40 3.92
CA ILE A 260 3.56 -6.37 4.94
C ILE A 260 4.48 -6.28 6.16
N PHE A 261 5.80 -6.26 5.93
CA PHE A 261 6.80 -6.13 6.98
C PHE A 261 6.56 -4.88 7.84
N GLN A 262 6.46 -3.71 7.21
CA GLN A 262 6.35 -2.43 7.93
C GLN A 262 5.02 -2.31 8.68
N ASN A 263 3.90 -2.67 8.04
CA ASN A 263 2.58 -2.62 8.68
C ASN A 263 2.50 -3.54 9.90
N ASN A 264 3.00 -4.77 9.77
CA ASN A 264 2.92 -5.75 10.87
C ASN A 264 3.94 -5.47 11.98
N ALA A 265 5.15 -5.03 11.66
CA ALA A 265 6.13 -4.62 12.67
C ALA A 265 5.58 -3.46 13.51
N GLY A 266 5.13 -2.39 12.85
CA GLY A 266 4.55 -1.23 13.51
C GLY A 266 3.32 -1.60 14.35
N GLY A 267 2.37 -2.34 13.77
CA GLY A 267 1.17 -2.76 14.50
C GLY A 267 1.46 -3.67 15.69
N ALA A 268 2.53 -4.47 15.65
CA ALA A 268 2.90 -5.33 16.77
C ALA A 268 3.61 -4.57 17.90
N TRP A 269 4.43 -3.56 17.58
CA TRP A 269 4.97 -2.66 18.60
C TRP A 269 3.87 -1.88 19.31
N ASP A 270 2.90 -1.34 18.58
CA ASP A 270 1.75 -0.63 19.16
C ASP A 270 0.95 -1.56 20.10
N ASN A 271 0.60 -2.76 19.63
CA ASN A 271 -0.11 -3.73 20.45
C ASN A 271 0.72 -4.21 21.66
N ALA A 272 2.05 -4.30 21.54
CA ALA A 272 2.92 -4.62 22.66
C ALA A 272 2.90 -3.51 23.72
N LYS A 273 2.93 -2.23 23.32
CA LYS A 273 2.73 -1.09 24.22
C LYS A 273 1.36 -1.14 24.88
N LYS A 274 0.28 -1.30 24.10
CA LYS A 274 -1.10 -1.36 24.63
C LYS A 274 -1.31 -2.47 25.66
N SER A 275 -0.58 -3.58 25.55
CA SER A 275 -0.68 -4.68 26.52
C SER A 275 -0.32 -4.23 27.95
N PHE A 276 0.64 -3.31 28.13
CA PHE A 276 0.99 -2.76 29.45
C PHE A 276 -0.08 -1.85 30.06
N GLU A 277 -1.05 -1.40 29.27
CA GLU A 277 -2.19 -0.61 29.75
C GLU A 277 -3.22 -1.49 30.48
N GLU A 278 -3.35 -2.75 30.04
CA GLU A 278 -4.21 -3.76 30.66
C GLU A 278 -3.51 -4.51 31.82
N GLY A 279 -2.18 -4.40 31.89
CA GLY A 279 -1.32 -5.15 32.80
C GLY A 279 -0.83 -6.45 32.15
N VAL A 280 0.49 -6.66 32.16
CA VAL A 280 1.12 -7.84 31.55
C VAL A 280 2.02 -8.57 32.53
N ASP A 281 1.92 -9.89 32.53
CA ASP A 281 2.90 -10.73 33.23
C ASP A 281 4.20 -10.79 32.42
N ILE A 282 5.29 -10.35 33.05
CA ILE A 282 6.65 -10.46 32.54
C ILE A 282 7.45 -11.22 33.58
N ASN A 283 7.90 -12.43 33.22
CA ASN A 283 8.68 -13.29 34.10
C ASN A 283 8.05 -13.51 35.49
N GLY A 284 6.72 -13.62 35.57
CA GLY A 284 5.99 -13.82 36.83
C GLY A 284 5.75 -12.55 37.65
N THR A 285 6.09 -11.38 37.11
CA THR A 285 5.78 -10.07 37.71
C THR A 285 4.80 -9.31 36.83
N MET A 286 3.73 -8.79 37.44
CA MET A 286 2.75 -7.99 36.71
C MET A 286 3.28 -6.57 36.53
N GLU A 287 3.47 -6.17 35.28
CA GLU A 287 4.01 -4.88 34.85
C GLU A 287 2.89 -4.02 34.24
N TYR A 288 2.93 -2.72 34.52
CA TYR A 288 1.90 -1.75 34.11
C TYR A 288 2.52 -0.50 33.47
N LYS A 289 1.67 0.43 33.02
CA LYS A 289 2.08 1.77 32.58
C LYS A 289 3.08 2.41 33.55
N GLY A 290 4.18 2.90 32.98
CA GLY A 290 5.21 3.66 33.69
C GLY A 290 6.45 2.84 34.06
N SER A 291 6.40 1.51 33.97
CA SER A 291 7.59 0.69 34.19
C SER A 291 8.65 0.86 33.11
N GLU A 292 9.88 0.41 33.37
CA GLU A 292 10.97 0.48 32.39
C GLU A 292 10.66 -0.37 31.14
N ALA A 293 10.01 -1.53 31.32
CA ALA A 293 9.54 -2.35 30.20
C ALA A 293 8.46 -1.63 29.38
N HIS A 294 7.57 -0.87 30.02
CA HIS A 294 6.61 -0.03 29.31
C HIS A 294 7.30 1.10 28.54
N LYS A 295 8.31 1.77 29.09
CA LYS A 295 9.07 2.80 28.36
C LYS A 295 9.80 2.21 27.14
N ALA A 296 10.30 0.98 27.26
CA ALA A 296 10.88 0.25 26.14
C ALA A 296 9.86 -0.04 25.03
N SER A 297 8.64 -0.46 25.39
CA SER A 297 7.58 -0.71 24.40
C SER A 297 7.06 0.57 23.74
N VAL A 298 6.98 1.69 24.46
CA VAL A 298 6.69 3.02 23.87
C VAL A 298 7.76 3.42 22.84
N THR A 299 9.03 3.09 23.10
CA THR A 299 10.10 3.34 22.12
C THR A 299 9.92 2.50 20.86
N GLY A 300 9.54 1.23 20.99
CA GLY A 300 9.19 0.39 19.85
C GLY A 300 8.02 0.95 19.03
N ASP A 301 6.96 1.40 19.71
CA ASP A 301 5.78 1.96 19.05
C ASP A 301 6.11 3.23 18.25
N THR A 302 6.89 4.14 18.84
CA THR A 302 7.34 5.37 18.15
C THR A 302 8.29 5.11 16.98
N VAL A 303 9.06 4.02 17.00
CA VAL A 303 9.79 3.52 15.82
C VAL A 303 8.81 2.95 14.78
N GLY A 304 7.75 2.30 15.25
CA GLY A 304 6.72 1.67 14.44
C GLY A 304 5.74 2.64 13.76
N ASP A 305 5.49 3.82 14.31
CA ASP A 305 4.58 4.84 13.74
C ASP A 305 4.87 5.16 12.26
N PRO A 306 6.10 5.58 11.87
CA PRO A 306 6.41 5.83 10.46
C PRO A 306 6.35 4.56 9.59
N PHE A 307 6.45 3.37 10.19
CA PHE A 307 6.32 2.09 9.48
C PHE A 307 4.85 1.81 9.16
N LYS A 308 3.98 1.81 10.17
CA LYS A 308 2.57 1.41 10.01
C LYS A 308 1.68 2.50 9.45
N ASP A 309 2.02 3.78 9.58
CA ASP A 309 1.10 4.89 9.22
C ASP A 309 1.65 5.82 8.13
N THR A 310 2.86 5.56 7.62
CA THR A 310 3.43 6.34 6.52
C THR A 310 3.98 5.45 5.42
N SER A 311 5.10 4.78 5.66
CA SER A 311 5.82 4.03 4.61
C SER A 311 5.09 2.74 4.20
N GLY A 312 4.67 1.91 5.15
CA GLY A 312 4.03 0.62 4.91
C GLY A 312 2.72 0.71 4.11
N PRO A 313 1.73 1.54 4.51
CA PRO A 313 0.50 1.68 3.73
C PRO A 313 0.74 2.31 2.36
N SER A 314 1.74 3.20 2.23
CA SER A 314 2.08 3.83 0.95
C SER A 314 2.63 2.85 -0.08
N MET A 315 3.15 1.68 0.32
CA MET A 315 3.61 0.64 -0.61
C MET A 315 2.49 0.18 -1.55
N ASN A 316 1.27 0.04 -1.04
CA ASN A 316 0.09 -0.29 -1.85
C ASN A 316 -0.13 0.71 -2.99
N ILE A 317 -0.01 2.00 -2.67
CA ILE A 317 -0.19 3.10 -3.63
C ILE A 317 0.98 3.12 -4.62
N LEU A 318 2.22 3.00 -4.13
CA LEU A 318 3.42 2.95 -4.96
C LEU A 318 3.28 1.89 -6.06
N ILE A 319 2.94 0.65 -5.69
CA ILE A 319 2.78 -0.47 -6.62
C ILE A 319 1.72 -0.19 -7.68
N LYS A 320 0.52 0.26 -7.27
CA LYS A 320 -0.58 0.53 -8.20
C LYS A 320 -0.29 1.72 -9.09
N LEU A 321 0.26 2.80 -8.53
CA LEU A 321 0.54 4.02 -9.27
C LEU A 321 1.61 3.79 -10.32
N THR A 322 2.72 3.11 -10.00
CA THR A 322 3.75 2.77 -10.99
C THR A 322 3.19 1.91 -12.12
N SER A 323 2.29 0.97 -11.79
CA SER A 323 1.65 0.09 -12.77
C SER A 323 0.69 0.84 -13.68
N ILE A 324 -0.12 1.75 -13.13
CA ILE A 324 -1.04 2.59 -13.91
C ILE A 324 -0.27 3.54 -14.82
N VAL A 325 0.79 4.19 -14.33
CA VAL A 325 1.62 5.07 -15.17
C VAL A 325 2.26 4.29 -16.31
N ALA A 326 2.78 3.10 -16.04
CA ALA A 326 3.33 2.23 -17.08
C ALA A 326 2.27 1.85 -18.14
N LEU A 327 1.04 1.55 -17.71
CA LEU A 327 -0.07 1.25 -18.62
C LEU A 327 -0.43 2.45 -19.50
N ILE A 328 -0.44 3.67 -18.95
CA ILE A 328 -0.73 4.90 -19.69
C ILE A 328 0.33 5.16 -20.77
N ILE A 329 1.61 4.93 -20.46
CA ILE A 329 2.69 5.16 -21.43
C ILE A 329 2.89 3.99 -22.40
N ALA A 330 2.33 2.81 -22.12
CA ALA A 330 2.52 1.59 -22.92
C ALA A 330 2.31 1.78 -24.43
N PRO A 331 1.26 2.46 -24.93
CA PRO A 331 1.08 2.69 -26.37
C PRO A 331 2.24 3.45 -27.03
N HIS A 332 2.94 4.30 -26.28
CA HIS A 332 4.01 5.17 -26.79
C HIS A 332 5.38 4.47 -26.83
N ILE A 333 5.48 3.33 -26.15
CA ILE A 333 6.67 2.48 -26.07
C ILE A 333 6.43 1.09 -26.67
N ALA A 334 5.30 0.91 -27.36
CA ALA A 334 4.90 -0.34 -27.96
C ALA A 334 5.89 -0.80 -29.04
N VAL A 335 6.08 -2.12 -29.14
CA VAL A 335 7.04 -2.75 -30.07
C VAL A 335 6.44 -2.95 -31.46
N HIS A 336 5.12 -2.99 -31.57
CA HIS A 336 4.37 -3.04 -32.82
C HIS A 336 3.49 -1.80 -32.96
N GLU A 337 3.33 -1.28 -34.19
CA GLU A 337 2.31 -0.26 -34.46
C GLU A 337 0.95 -0.85 -34.11
N ILE A 338 0.25 -0.21 -33.17
CA ILE A 338 -1.16 -0.50 -32.91
C ILE A 338 -1.88 -0.26 -34.24
N PRO A 339 -2.64 -1.22 -34.81
CA PRO A 339 -3.37 -0.97 -36.04
C PRO A 339 -4.28 0.22 -35.79
N THR A 340 -3.96 1.36 -36.39
CA THR A 340 -4.91 2.45 -36.49
C THR A 340 -6.08 1.88 -37.27
N HIS A 341 -7.26 1.84 -36.65
CA HIS A 341 -8.50 1.60 -37.39
C HIS A 341 -8.64 2.75 -38.40
N GLU A 342 -8.07 2.58 -39.58
CA GLU A 342 -8.48 3.35 -40.75
C GLU A 342 -9.95 2.98 -41.01
N PRO A 343 -10.83 3.97 -41.26
CA PRO A 343 -12.17 3.67 -41.70
C PRO A 343 -12.05 2.93 -43.02
N VAL A 344 -12.58 1.71 -43.07
CA VAL A 344 -12.64 0.91 -44.30
C VAL A 344 -13.50 1.66 -45.30
N GLU A 345 -12.88 2.31 -46.29
CA GLU A 345 -13.58 2.68 -47.53
C GLU A 345 -13.88 1.39 -48.29
N SER A 346 -15.10 0.89 -48.14
CA SER A 346 -15.59 -0.27 -48.88
C SER A 346 -15.87 0.12 -50.33
N ASN A 347 -14.87 -0.01 -51.20
CA ASN A 347 -15.05 -0.07 -52.65
C ASN A 347 -14.73 -1.49 -53.14
N GLU A 348 -15.63 -2.43 -52.84
CA GLU A 348 -15.71 -3.69 -53.59
C GLU A 348 -17.11 -3.84 -54.17
N THR A 349 -17.18 -3.72 -55.49
CA THR A 349 -18.37 -4.01 -56.29
C THR A 349 -18.46 -5.53 -56.39
N VAL A 350 -19.24 -6.17 -55.52
CA VAL A 350 -19.52 -7.61 -55.62
C VAL A 350 -20.63 -7.82 -56.66
N GLY A 351 -20.26 -8.34 -57.82
CA GLY A 351 -21.21 -8.85 -58.81
C GLY A 351 -21.74 -10.21 -58.35
N THR A 352 -23.02 -10.26 -57.99
CA THR A 352 -23.70 -11.50 -57.60
C THR A 352 -24.53 -12.01 -58.77
N GLU A 353 -24.09 -13.09 -59.44
CA GLU A 353 -24.99 -13.91 -60.26
C GLU A 353 -25.85 -14.76 -59.31
N VAL A 354 -27.16 -14.52 -59.35
CA VAL A 354 -28.16 -15.23 -58.55
C VAL A 354 -28.95 -16.13 -59.49
N HIS A 355 -28.91 -17.45 -59.23
CA HIS A 355 -29.85 -18.41 -59.80
C HIS A 355 -30.94 -18.67 -58.74
N VAL A 356 -32.20 -18.33 -59.06
CA VAL A 356 -33.37 -18.56 -58.21
C VAL A 356 -34.39 -19.32 -59.04
N ASP A 357 -34.66 -20.57 -58.64
CA ASP A 357 -35.88 -21.27 -59.00
C ASP A 357 -36.96 -20.95 -57.95
N ASP A 358 -38.17 -20.74 -58.46
CA ASP A 358 -39.39 -20.26 -57.82
C ASP A 358 -39.74 -20.88 -56.46
N VAL A 359 -40.19 -20.05 -55.51
CA VAL A 359 -41.55 -20.09 -54.91
C VAL A 359 -41.78 -18.83 -54.07
N ASN A 360 -42.78 -18.04 -54.47
CA ASN A 360 -43.41 -16.92 -53.74
C ASN A 360 -43.87 -17.32 -52.33
N VAL A 361 -43.65 -16.48 -51.30
CA VAL A 361 -44.68 -15.97 -50.35
C VAL A 361 -44.16 -14.72 -49.60
N VAL A 362 -44.79 -13.57 -49.92
CA VAL A 362 -45.26 -12.43 -49.09
C VAL A 362 -44.33 -11.77 -48.04
N ALA A 363 -44.19 -10.45 -48.22
CA ALA A 363 -43.49 -9.47 -47.39
C ALA A 363 -44.19 -9.13 -46.07
N GLU A 364 -43.39 -8.81 -45.04
CA GLU A 364 -43.76 -7.85 -44.00
C GLU A 364 -42.47 -7.18 -43.45
N GLU A 365 -42.36 -5.86 -43.66
CA GLU A 365 -41.31 -5.00 -43.09
C GLU A 365 -41.60 -4.72 -41.61
N ALA A 366 -40.58 -4.80 -40.75
CA ALA A 366 -40.58 -4.15 -39.45
C ALA A 366 -39.18 -3.62 -39.13
N VAL A 367 -39.00 -2.34 -39.41
CA VAL A 367 -37.92 -1.49 -38.90
C VAL A 367 -38.21 -1.21 -37.43
N VAL A 368 -37.27 -1.54 -36.54
CA VAL A 368 -37.17 -0.86 -35.23
C VAL A 368 -35.71 -0.49 -35.00
N VAL A 369 -35.48 0.80 -35.21
CA VAL A 369 -34.36 1.57 -34.68
C VAL A 369 -34.66 1.82 -33.20
N ASP A 370 -33.70 1.61 -32.30
CA ASP A 370 -33.49 2.58 -31.22
C ASP A 370 -32.12 2.39 -30.53
N ASN A 371 -31.46 3.55 -30.40
CA ASN A 371 -30.21 3.80 -29.71
C ASN A 371 -30.44 3.90 -28.19
N PHE A 372 -29.50 3.38 -27.40
CA PHE A 372 -28.92 4.05 -26.23
C PHE A 372 -27.52 3.51 -25.95
#